data_AF-A0A2G5KEI0-F1
#
_entry.id   AF-A0A2G5KEI0-F1
#
_cell.length_a   1.000
_cell.length_b   1.000
_cell.length_c   1.000
_cell.angle_alpha   90.00
_cell.angle_beta   90.00
_cell.angle_gamma   90.00
#
_symmetry.space_group_name_H-M   'P 1'
#
loop_
_entity.id
_entity.type
_entity.pdbx_description
1 polymer ?
#
loop_
_entity_poly.entity_id
_entity_poly.type
_entity_poly.pdbx_seq_one_letter_code
_entity_poly.pdbx_strand_id
1 'polypeptide(L)'
;MGSIYLKVNQASDKFKKDLSSLSDSSSKGIYKMYYFENGHARSIKRLFSEDPRGILYIGMTEGPLLERVSNLQKALVDNWQTKEGKPASSGHTQMGKKYYRIRKKIDVDNLYIQIYPKENPKQAETDCIENYVKRFAELPPLNGQYGSHNPDWSIFD
;
A
#
# COMPACT_ATOMS: atom_id res chain seq x y z
N MET A 1 -16.13 -13.12 1.63
CA MET A 1 -15.32 -13.32 0.40
C MET A 1 -13.90 -12.90 0.71
N GLY A 2 -12.93 -13.79 0.47
CA GLY A 2 -11.51 -13.51 0.72
C GLY A 2 -11.05 -12.37 -0.19
N SER A 3 -10.49 -11.33 0.40
CA SER A 3 -9.91 -10.21 -0.32
C SER A 3 -8.70 -10.66 -1.16
N ILE A 4 -8.71 -10.34 -2.45
CA ILE A 4 -7.69 -10.76 -3.41
C ILE A 4 -6.47 -9.82 -3.34
N TYR A 5 -5.27 -10.41 -3.36
CA TYR A 5 -4.02 -9.67 -3.55
C TYR A 5 -3.77 -9.45 -5.04
N LEU A 6 -3.66 -8.19 -5.47
CA LEU A 6 -3.37 -7.83 -6.86
C LEU A 6 -1.87 -7.65 -7.04
N LYS A 7 -1.25 -8.41 -7.95
CA LYS A 7 0.18 -8.27 -8.27
C LYS A 7 0.44 -6.91 -8.93
N VAL A 8 1.43 -6.17 -8.46
CA VAL A 8 1.76 -4.82 -8.98
C VAL A 8 2.38 -4.91 -10.38
N ASN A 9 3.32 -5.84 -10.58
CA ASN A 9 4.00 -6.00 -11.87
C ASN A 9 3.14 -6.78 -12.87
N GLN A 10 2.21 -6.09 -13.49
CA GLN A 10 1.46 -6.55 -14.64
C GLN A 10 1.06 -5.36 -15.53
N ALA A 11 0.61 -5.65 -16.76
CA ALA A 11 0.16 -4.62 -17.68
C ALA A 11 -0.95 -3.76 -17.04
N SER A 12 -0.87 -2.43 -17.19
CA SER A 12 -1.80 -1.51 -16.52
C SER A 12 -3.27 -1.77 -16.85
N ASP A 13 -3.59 -2.14 -18.10
CA ASP A 13 -4.96 -2.48 -18.50
C ASP A 13 -5.47 -3.75 -17.81
N LYS A 14 -4.60 -4.75 -17.67
CA LYS A 14 -4.91 -5.97 -16.92
C LYS A 14 -5.10 -5.66 -15.44
N PHE A 15 -4.20 -4.89 -14.83
CA PHE A 15 -4.32 -4.48 -13.42
C PHE A 15 -5.62 -3.72 -13.16
N LYS A 16 -5.96 -2.75 -14.02
CA LYS A 16 -7.19 -1.97 -13.90
C LYS A 16 -8.42 -2.85 -14.06
N LYS A 17 -8.40 -3.82 -15.00
CA LYS A 17 -9.47 -4.80 -15.18
C LYS A 17 -9.64 -5.68 -13.94
N ASP A 18 -8.56 -6.27 -13.44
CA ASP A 18 -8.58 -7.10 -12.23
C ASP A 18 -9.10 -6.30 -11.03
N LEU A 19 -8.64 -5.06 -10.86
CA LEU A 19 -9.09 -4.16 -9.79
C LEU A 19 -10.59 -3.80 -9.92
N SER A 20 -11.07 -3.52 -11.14
CA SER A 20 -12.49 -3.23 -11.40
C SER A 20 -13.43 -4.40 -11.17
N SER A 21 -12.89 -5.63 -11.14
CA SER A 21 -13.66 -6.84 -10.82
C SER A 21 -13.90 -7.04 -9.33
N LEU A 22 -13.19 -6.27 -8.48
CA LEU A 22 -13.37 -6.32 -7.03
C LEU A 22 -14.59 -5.51 -6.61
N SER A 23 -15.35 -6.03 -5.64
CA SER A 23 -16.51 -5.33 -5.05
C SER A 23 -16.11 -3.93 -4.60
N ASP A 24 -16.94 -2.95 -4.97
CA ASP A 24 -16.84 -1.56 -4.54
C ASP A 24 -15.48 -0.91 -4.82
N SER A 25 -14.76 -1.36 -5.86
CA SER A 25 -13.53 -0.70 -6.32
C SER A 25 -13.78 0.75 -6.76
N SER A 26 -15.01 1.08 -7.15
CA SER A 26 -15.43 2.44 -7.51
C SER A 26 -15.71 3.33 -6.29
N SER A 27 -15.69 2.77 -5.08
CA SER A 27 -15.95 3.47 -3.83
C SER A 27 -14.66 4.00 -3.19
N LYS A 28 -14.84 4.89 -2.21
CA LYS A 28 -13.77 5.36 -1.32
C LYS A 28 -13.31 4.27 -0.36
N GLY A 29 -12.10 4.40 0.18
CA GLY A 29 -11.60 3.46 1.17
C GLY A 29 -10.09 3.50 1.39
N ILE A 30 -9.57 2.40 1.92
CA ILE A 30 -8.14 2.22 2.19
C ILE A 30 -7.55 1.13 1.29
N TYR A 31 -6.24 1.17 1.12
CA TYR A 31 -5.48 0.14 0.42
C TYR A 31 -4.17 -0.13 1.15
N LYS A 32 -3.66 -1.34 1.02
CA LYS A 32 -2.43 -1.79 1.64
C LYS A 32 -1.51 -2.40 0.60
N MET A 33 -0.22 -2.07 0.69
CA MET A 33 0.83 -2.67 -0.12
C MET A 33 1.61 -3.67 0.72
N TYR A 34 1.86 -4.82 0.13
CA TYR A 34 2.46 -5.98 0.76
C TYR A 34 3.72 -6.41 0.02
N TYR A 35 4.66 -6.96 0.77
CA TYR A 35 5.86 -7.59 0.25
C TYR A 35 5.70 -9.10 0.30
N PHE A 36 5.84 -9.74 -0.85
CA PHE A 36 5.76 -11.18 -1.00
C PHE A 36 7.13 -11.75 -1.38
N GLU A 37 7.34 -13.03 -1.09
CA GLU A 37 8.50 -13.79 -1.54
C GLU A 37 8.00 -15.21 -1.81
N ASN A 38 8.32 -15.74 -2.99
CA ASN A 38 7.88 -17.08 -3.43
C ASN A 38 6.35 -17.31 -3.33
N GLY A 39 5.55 -16.28 -3.63
CA GLY A 39 4.08 -16.37 -3.63
C GLY A 39 3.42 -16.21 -2.26
N HIS A 40 4.19 -16.01 -1.19
CA HIS A 40 3.67 -15.83 0.16
C HIS A 40 4.07 -14.47 0.73
N ALA A 41 3.30 -13.93 1.68
CA ALA A 41 3.68 -12.73 2.41
C ALA A 41 5.04 -12.95 3.10
N ARG A 42 5.99 -12.04 2.87
CA ARG A 42 7.31 -12.08 3.47
C ARG A 42 7.25 -11.43 4.85
N SER A 43 7.64 -12.17 5.89
CA SER A 43 7.79 -11.60 7.23
C SER A 43 8.82 -10.47 7.23
N ILE A 44 8.49 -9.34 7.87
CA ILE A 44 9.40 -8.20 8.00
C ILE A 44 9.70 -7.97 9.48
N LYS A 45 10.99 -7.96 9.83
CA LYS A 45 11.43 -7.62 11.19
C LYS A 45 11.06 -6.17 11.53
N ARG A 46 10.54 -5.98 12.74
CA ARG A 46 10.19 -4.69 13.32
C ARG A 46 10.92 -4.46 14.63
N LEU A 47 10.78 -3.28 15.20
CA LEU A 47 11.36 -2.92 16.50
C LEU A 47 10.92 -3.87 17.62
N PHE A 48 9.61 -4.16 17.72
CA PHE A 48 9.07 -4.96 18.81
C PHE A 48 8.79 -6.43 18.46
N SER A 49 8.46 -6.73 17.21
CA SER A 49 8.12 -8.09 16.77
C SER A 49 8.37 -8.28 15.27
N GLU A 50 7.82 -9.33 14.66
CA GLU A 50 7.85 -9.51 13.21
C GLU A 50 6.45 -9.28 12.64
N ASP A 51 6.36 -8.57 11.51
CA ASP A 51 5.12 -8.43 10.74
C ASP A 51 4.98 -9.60 9.75
N PRO A 52 4.22 -10.67 10.09
CA PRO A 52 4.11 -11.85 9.24
C PRO A 52 3.32 -11.59 7.96
N ARG A 53 2.63 -10.45 7.88
CA ARG A 53 1.85 -10.07 6.69
C ARG A 53 2.70 -9.32 5.68
N GLY A 54 3.88 -8.83 6.05
CA GLY A 54 4.75 -8.09 5.15
C GLY A 54 4.17 -6.77 4.67
N ILE A 55 3.47 -6.02 5.54
CA ILE A 55 2.87 -4.74 5.15
C ILE A 55 3.99 -3.70 4.98
N LEU A 56 4.03 -3.08 3.81
CA LEU A 56 4.96 -2.01 3.47
C LEU A 56 4.33 -0.62 3.59
N TYR A 57 3.06 -0.52 3.23
CA TYR A 57 2.36 0.76 3.16
C TYR A 57 0.85 0.60 3.40
N ILE A 58 0.27 1.58 4.07
CA ILE A 58 -1.18 1.76 4.26
C ILE A 58 -1.52 3.15 3.74
N GLY A 59 -2.51 3.27 2.87
CA GLY A 59 -2.98 4.56 2.37
C GLY A 59 -4.49 4.58 2.16
N MET A 60 -5.01 5.79 1.92
CA MET A 60 -6.44 5.99 1.69
C MET A 60 -6.77 6.88 0.48
N THR A 61 -8.05 6.90 0.15
CA THR A 61 -8.66 7.81 -0.80
C THR A 61 -10.12 8.09 -0.44
N GLU A 62 -10.53 9.35 -0.56
CA GLU A 62 -11.93 9.80 -0.48
C GLU A 62 -12.66 9.67 -1.83
N GLY A 63 -11.91 9.51 -2.93
CA GLY A 63 -12.44 9.16 -4.26
C GLY A 63 -12.29 7.66 -4.56
N PRO A 64 -12.59 7.22 -5.81
CA PRO A 64 -12.56 5.82 -6.20
C PRO A 64 -11.22 5.12 -5.95
N LEU A 65 -11.26 3.98 -5.25
CA LEU A 65 -10.11 3.10 -5.06
C LEU A 65 -9.48 2.68 -6.39
N LEU A 66 -10.30 2.41 -7.40
CA LEU A 66 -9.89 2.02 -8.75
C LEU A 66 -8.88 3.02 -9.33
N GLU A 67 -9.18 4.31 -9.29
CA GLU A 67 -8.32 5.36 -9.84
C GLU A 67 -7.05 5.53 -8.99
N ARG A 68 -7.21 5.65 -7.67
CA ARG A 68 -6.10 5.86 -6.74
C ARG A 68 -5.07 4.74 -6.82
N VAL A 69 -5.52 3.50 -6.81
CA VAL A 69 -4.67 2.31 -6.78
C VAL A 69 -4.08 2.01 -8.16
N SER A 70 -4.80 2.28 -9.25
CA SER A 70 -4.22 2.23 -10.61
C SER A 70 -3.10 3.25 -10.77
N ASN A 71 -3.28 4.48 -10.28
CA ASN A 71 -2.24 5.52 -10.31
C ASN A 71 -1.04 5.15 -9.44
N LEU A 72 -1.25 4.49 -8.30
CA LEU A 72 -0.18 3.95 -7.49
C LEU A 72 0.59 2.86 -8.23
N GLN A 73 -0.09 1.89 -8.83
CA GLN A 73 0.53 0.81 -9.60
C GLN A 73 1.43 1.38 -10.70
N LYS A 74 0.90 2.33 -11.48
CA LYS A 74 1.66 3.03 -12.52
C LYS A 74 2.92 3.69 -11.94
N ALA A 75 2.79 4.44 -10.85
CA ALA A 75 3.92 5.12 -10.22
C ALA A 75 5.01 4.14 -9.74
N LEU A 76 4.62 2.96 -9.23
CA LEU A 76 5.57 1.91 -8.79
C LEU A 76 6.31 1.30 -9.99
N VAL A 77 5.57 0.90 -11.03
CA VAL A 77 6.16 0.29 -12.25
C VAL A 77 7.06 1.26 -12.99
N ASP A 78 6.61 2.50 -13.21
CA ASP A 78 7.40 3.51 -13.91
C ASP A 78 8.70 3.82 -13.13
N ASN A 79 8.64 3.86 -11.78
CA ASN A 79 9.82 4.06 -10.94
C ASN A 79 10.72 2.81 -10.80
N TRP A 80 10.20 1.62 -11.11
CA TRP A 80 11.01 0.40 -11.24
C TRP A 80 11.76 0.40 -12.58
N GLN A 81 11.07 0.72 -13.68
CA GLN A 81 11.60 0.66 -15.04
C GLN A 81 12.54 1.83 -15.39
N THR A 82 12.40 2.97 -14.70
CA THR A 82 13.21 4.14 -15.02
C THR A 82 14.71 3.84 -14.85
N LYS A 83 15.44 4.06 -15.95
CA LYS A 83 16.90 3.99 -16.00
C LYS A 83 17.55 5.33 -15.65
N GLU A 84 16.73 6.37 -15.49
CA GLU A 84 17.19 7.69 -15.14
C GLU A 84 17.73 7.71 -13.71
N GLY A 85 18.77 8.51 -13.47
CA GLY A 85 19.30 8.79 -12.12
C GLY A 85 18.33 9.57 -11.22
N LYS A 86 17.06 9.70 -11.61
CA LYS A 86 15.99 10.40 -10.90
C LYS A 86 14.67 9.62 -10.93
N PRO A 87 13.75 9.86 -9.97
CA PRO A 87 12.42 9.26 -9.98
C PRO A 87 11.61 9.63 -11.23
N ALA A 88 10.80 8.70 -11.72
CA ALA A 88 9.86 8.96 -12.81
C ALA A 88 8.75 9.91 -12.33
N SER A 89 8.39 10.87 -13.19
CA SER A 89 7.34 11.87 -12.95
C SER A 89 5.96 11.36 -13.40
N SER A 90 5.50 10.24 -12.84
CA SER A 90 4.18 9.69 -13.15
C SER A 90 3.35 9.40 -11.91
N GLY A 91 2.04 9.67 -12.00
CA GLY A 91 1.08 9.43 -10.92
C GLY A 91 1.38 10.19 -9.63
N HIS A 92 0.88 9.66 -8.49
CA HIS A 92 1.08 10.28 -7.19
C HIS A 92 2.56 10.27 -6.78
N THR A 93 3.14 11.47 -6.80
CA THR A 93 4.59 11.71 -6.80
C THR A 93 5.32 11.22 -5.54
N GLN A 94 4.68 11.22 -4.37
CA GLN A 94 5.39 10.86 -3.13
C GLN A 94 5.69 9.37 -3.01
N MET A 95 4.72 8.50 -3.34
CA MET A 95 4.94 7.06 -3.20
C MET A 95 5.90 6.53 -4.27
N GLY A 96 5.78 7.01 -5.52
CA GLY A 96 6.76 6.70 -6.57
C GLY A 96 8.19 7.07 -6.16
N LYS A 97 8.38 8.27 -5.56
CA LYS A 97 9.69 8.68 -5.01
C LYS A 97 10.17 7.80 -3.85
N LYS A 98 9.28 7.39 -2.94
CA LYS A 98 9.61 6.45 -1.85
C LYS A 98 10.07 5.11 -2.40
N TYR A 99 9.31 4.54 -3.33
CA TYR A 99 9.66 3.29 -3.97
C TYR A 99 10.97 3.38 -4.78
N TYR A 100 11.18 4.46 -5.53
CA TYR A 100 12.44 4.68 -6.26
C TYR A 100 13.68 4.49 -5.38
N ARG A 101 13.64 4.95 -4.12
CA ARG A 101 14.76 4.82 -3.17
C ARG A 101 15.07 3.37 -2.78
N ILE A 102 14.07 2.50 -2.80
CA ILE A 102 14.18 1.10 -2.36
C ILE A 102 14.16 0.08 -3.51
N ARG A 103 13.90 0.51 -4.75
CA ARG A 103 13.69 -0.37 -5.92
C ARG A 103 14.82 -1.36 -6.21
N LYS A 104 16.05 -1.07 -5.76
CA LYS A 104 17.21 -1.97 -5.91
C LYS A 104 17.27 -3.08 -4.85
N LYS A 105 16.46 -2.98 -3.79
CA LYS A 105 16.39 -3.92 -2.68
C LYS A 105 15.07 -4.68 -2.65
N ILE A 106 14.00 -4.06 -3.15
CA ILE A 106 12.65 -4.66 -3.21
C ILE A 106 12.20 -4.61 -4.65
N ASP A 107 12.05 -5.80 -5.25
CA ASP A 107 11.56 -5.97 -6.61
C ASP A 107 10.06 -5.71 -6.70
N VAL A 108 9.61 -5.06 -7.78
CA VAL A 108 8.19 -4.80 -8.05
C VAL A 108 7.41 -6.10 -8.27
N ASP A 109 8.08 -7.16 -8.73
CA ASP A 109 7.48 -8.49 -8.90
C ASP A 109 6.97 -9.09 -7.60
N ASN A 110 7.51 -8.63 -6.49
CA ASN A 110 7.19 -9.08 -5.15
C ASN A 110 6.20 -8.15 -4.45
N LEU A 111 5.67 -7.13 -5.13
CA LEU A 111 4.70 -6.21 -4.56
C LEU A 111 3.28 -6.60 -4.91
N TYR A 112 2.41 -6.59 -3.89
CA TYR A 112 0.99 -6.84 -4.03
C TYR A 112 0.19 -5.73 -3.36
N ILE A 113 -1.00 -5.44 -3.90
CA ILE A 113 -1.92 -4.46 -3.33
C ILE A 113 -3.25 -5.12 -3.01
N GLN A 114 -3.85 -4.71 -1.90
CA GLN A 114 -5.20 -5.07 -1.51
C GLN A 114 -6.00 -3.81 -1.22
N ILE A 115 -7.28 -3.80 -1.59
CA ILE A 115 -8.21 -2.71 -1.29
C ILE A 115 -9.23 -3.09 -0.22
N TYR A 116 -9.74 -2.07 0.48
CA TYR A 116 -10.78 -2.18 1.48
C TYR A 116 -11.70 -0.96 1.36
N PRO A 117 -12.86 -1.12 0.70
CA PRO A 117 -13.91 -0.11 0.67
C PRO A 117 -14.31 0.30 2.09
N LYS A 118 -14.38 1.61 2.36
CA LYS A 118 -14.72 2.15 3.70
C LYS A 118 -15.47 3.45 3.57
N GLU A 119 -16.58 3.55 4.30
CA GLU A 119 -17.36 4.79 4.37
C GLU A 119 -16.58 5.97 4.97
N ASN A 120 -15.67 5.69 5.92
CA ASN A 120 -14.83 6.71 6.55
C ASN A 120 -13.33 6.39 6.32
N PRO A 121 -12.76 6.67 5.13
CA PRO A 121 -11.39 6.28 4.79
C PRO A 121 -10.33 6.86 5.71
N LYS A 122 -10.47 8.13 6.12
CA LYS A 122 -9.53 8.80 7.05
C LYS A 122 -9.46 8.12 8.41
N GLN A 123 -10.62 7.83 9.00
CA GLN A 123 -10.68 7.10 10.27
C GLN A 123 -10.10 5.70 10.09
N ALA A 124 -10.55 4.97 9.06
CA ALA A 124 -10.11 3.59 8.82
C ALA A 124 -8.61 3.47 8.55
N GLU A 125 -7.99 4.46 7.88
CA GLU A 125 -6.54 4.54 7.70
C GLU A 125 -5.84 4.78 9.03
N THR A 126 -6.31 5.75 9.80
CA THR A 126 -5.79 6.09 11.13
C THR A 126 -5.84 4.84 12.01
N ASP A 127 -6.99 4.21 12.14
CA ASP A 127 -7.14 2.98 12.93
C ASP A 127 -6.18 1.87 12.45
N CYS A 128 -6.02 1.70 11.14
CA CYS A 128 -5.11 0.70 10.60
C CYS A 128 -3.64 1.00 10.92
N ILE A 129 -3.23 2.26 10.85
CA ILE A 129 -1.85 2.68 11.17
C ILE A 129 -1.61 2.58 12.67
N GLU A 130 -2.52 3.04 13.51
CA GLU A 130 -2.36 2.99 14.96
C GLU A 130 -2.36 1.57 15.50
N ASN A 131 -3.22 0.69 14.98
CA ASN A 131 -3.16 -0.75 15.31
C ASN A 131 -1.85 -1.40 14.83
N TYR A 132 -1.25 -0.90 13.74
CA TYR A 132 0.07 -1.35 13.30
C TYR A 132 1.14 -0.91 14.30
N VAL A 133 1.12 0.36 14.70
CA VAL A 133 2.07 0.95 15.66
C VAL A 133 1.94 0.28 17.03
N LYS A 134 0.72 0.09 17.55
CA LYS A 134 0.46 -0.66 18.78
C LYS A 134 1.17 -2.02 18.77
N ARG A 135 1.11 -2.73 17.63
CA ARG A 135 1.65 -4.09 17.52
C ARG A 135 3.16 -4.15 17.28
N PHE A 136 3.71 -3.18 16.55
CA PHE A 136 5.09 -3.24 16.04
C PHE A 136 6.02 -2.15 16.59
N ALA A 137 5.46 -1.20 17.35
CA ALA A 137 6.12 -0.01 17.88
C ALA A 137 6.71 0.95 16.82
N GLU A 138 6.28 0.81 15.56
CA GLU A 138 6.71 1.67 14.45
C GLU A 138 5.66 1.70 13.32
N LEU A 139 5.79 2.68 12.42
CA LEU A 139 4.97 2.76 11.19
C LEU A 139 5.37 1.67 10.18
N PRO A 140 4.49 1.32 9.22
CA PRO A 140 4.92 0.56 8.06
C PRO A 140 6.07 1.27 7.32
N PRO A 141 7.04 0.54 6.72
CA PRO A 141 8.29 1.08 6.18
C PRO A 141 8.18 2.28 5.24
N LEU A 142 7.09 2.36 4.49
CA LEU A 142 6.87 3.40 3.50
C LEU A 142 5.81 4.42 3.94
N ASN A 143 5.20 4.25 5.11
CA ASN A 143 4.47 5.32 5.77
C ASN A 143 5.48 6.27 6.41
N GLY A 144 5.31 7.57 6.18
CA GLY A 144 6.20 8.60 6.76
C GLY A 144 5.48 9.49 7.77
N GLN A 145 4.20 9.23 8.01
CA GLN A 145 3.32 9.98 8.88
C GLN A 145 2.22 9.04 9.36
N TYR A 146 1.61 9.40 10.49
CA TYR A 146 0.41 8.78 11.04
C TYR A 146 -0.82 9.10 10.19
N GLY A 147 -1.96 8.50 10.53
CA GLY A 147 -3.24 8.84 9.91
C GLY A 147 -3.63 10.30 10.15
N SER A 148 -4.49 10.84 9.29
CA SER A 148 -4.89 12.26 9.36
C SER A 148 -6.17 12.49 10.18
N HIS A 149 -6.56 11.55 11.05
CA HIS A 149 -7.72 11.66 11.93
C HIS A 149 -7.28 11.51 13.39
N ASN A 150 -8.12 11.95 14.33
CA ASN A 150 -7.83 11.75 15.75
C ASN A 150 -7.91 10.26 16.09
N PRO A 151 -6.83 9.65 16.63
CA PRO A 151 -6.85 8.25 16.99
C PRO A 151 -7.63 8.04 18.29
N ASP A 152 -8.18 6.84 18.45
CA ASP A 152 -8.63 6.36 19.74
C ASP A 152 -7.39 5.97 20.58
N TRP A 153 -7.05 6.79 21.57
CA TRP A 153 -5.88 6.55 22.40
C TRP A 153 -6.03 5.36 23.35
N SER A 154 -7.26 4.92 23.63
CA SER A 154 -7.50 3.78 24.53
C SER A 154 -6.95 2.46 23.98
N ILE A 155 -6.60 2.42 22.69
CA ILE A 155 -5.96 1.24 22.12
C ILE A 155 -4.55 1.03 22.67
N PHE A 156 -3.89 2.00 23.32
CA PHE A 156 -2.55 1.84 23.86
C PHE A 156 -2.50 1.45 25.33
N ASP A 157 -3.66 1.42 25.99
CA ASP A 157 -3.83 1.01 27.38
C ASP A 157 -3.80 -0.53 27.55
#